data_AF-A0A8K0X5Y9-F1
#
_entry.id   AF-A0A8K0X5Y9-F1
#
_cell.length_a   1.000
_cell.length_b   1.000
_cell.length_c   1.000
_cell.angle_alpha   90.00
_cell.angle_beta   90.00
_cell.angle_gamma   90.00
#
_symmetry.space_group_name_H-M   'P 1'
#
loop_
_entity.id
_entity.type
_entity.pdbx_description
1 polymer ?
#
loop_
_entity_poly.entity_id
_entity_poly.type
_entity_poly.pdbx_seq_one_letter_code
_entity_poly.pdbx_strand_id
1 'polypeptide(L)' 'MSTAAASIPSLNTPAAAPAQQDKPKPCCVCKEEKSKRDECMLFSNASDPAKECRSTIQQYKDCMKGFGFEV' A
#
# COMPACT_ATOMS: atom_id res chain seq x y z
N MET A 1 21.01 38.86 -10.24
CA MET A 1 21.74 37.87 -9.43
C MET A 1 21.02 37.80 -8.08
N SER A 2 20.12 36.83 -7.89
CA SER A 2 19.33 36.71 -6.66
C SER A 2 19.22 35.24 -6.28
N THR A 3 20.10 34.83 -5.37
CA THR A 3 20.02 33.59 -4.61
C THR A 3 19.02 33.77 -3.47
N ALA A 4 17.96 32.97 -3.46
CA ALA A 4 17.10 32.78 -2.30
C ALA A 4 17.13 31.30 -1.92
N ALA A 5 17.80 31.00 -0.81
CA ALA A 5 17.70 29.76 -0.10
C ALA A 5 16.28 29.64 0.48
N ALA A 6 15.49 28.71 -0.05
CA ALA A 6 14.19 28.36 0.52
C ALA A 6 14.35 27.21 1.51
N SER A 7 14.15 27.55 2.77
CA SER A 7 14.09 26.67 3.94
C SER A 7 13.05 25.57 3.73
N ILE A 8 13.48 24.32 3.77
CA ILE A 8 12.61 23.14 3.74
C ILE A 8 12.08 22.92 5.17
N PRO A 9 10.78 23.04 5.44
CA PRO A 9 10.26 22.66 6.74
C PRO A 9 10.30 21.15 6.90
N SER A 10 11.07 20.76 7.91
CA SER A 10 10.96 19.59 8.78
C SER A 10 10.16 18.39 8.28
N LEU A 11 10.87 17.28 8.19
CA LEU A 11 10.38 15.91 8.17
C LEU A 11 9.19 15.74 9.15
N ASN A 12 7.98 15.63 8.61
CA ASN A 12 6.82 15.16 9.36
C ASN A 12 7.05 13.71 9.78
N THR A 13 7.68 13.56 10.93
CA THR A 13 7.61 12.38 11.79
C THR A 13 6.18 12.28 12.34
N PRO A 14 5.43 11.19 12.10
CA PRO A 14 4.34 10.85 13.00
C PRO A 14 4.96 10.23 14.24
N ALA A 15 4.93 11.04 15.30
CA ALA A 15 5.18 10.63 16.67
C ALA A 15 4.46 9.32 17.01
N ALA A 16 5.11 8.53 17.87
CA ALA A 16 4.51 7.40 18.54
C ALA A 16 3.18 7.81 19.21
N ALA A 17 2.06 7.40 18.62
CA ALA A 17 0.75 7.43 19.26
C ALA A 17 0.56 6.10 20.02
N PRO A 18 -0.10 6.11 21.19
CA PRO A 18 -0.12 4.99 22.13
C PRO A 18 -0.73 3.75 21.50
N ALA A 19 -0.17 2.59 21.86
CA ALA A 19 -0.62 1.27 21.44
C ALA A 19 -2.06 1.03 21.90
N GLN A 20 -3.03 1.34 21.05
CA GLN A 20 -4.40 0.90 21.23
C GLN A 20 -4.49 -0.54 20.69
N GLN A 21 -4.62 -1.49 21.61
CA GLN A 21 -5.10 -2.82 21.26
C GLN A 21 -6.48 -2.69 20.61
N ASP A 22 -6.62 -3.08 19.33
CA ASP A 22 -7.75 -3.83 18.75
C ASP A 22 -7.73 -3.79 17.21
N LYS A 23 -7.73 -4.98 16.58
CA LYS A 23 -7.63 -5.29 15.15
C LYS A 23 -6.29 -4.91 14.45
N PRO A 24 -5.59 -5.89 13.83
CA PRO A 24 -4.45 -5.59 12.97
C PRO A 24 -4.88 -4.68 11.81
N LYS A 25 -4.09 -3.65 11.52
CA LYS A 25 -4.35 -2.76 10.37
C LYS A 25 -4.40 -3.61 9.08
N PRO A 26 -5.29 -3.31 8.12
CA PRO A 26 -5.50 -4.12 6.90
C PRO A 26 -4.24 -4.28 6.03
N CYS A 27 -3.23 -3.44 6.24
CA CYS A 27 -1.92 -3.54 5.60
C CYS A 27 -0.98 -4.61 6.19
N CYS A 28 -1.26 -5.18 7.37
CA CYS A 28 -0.42 -6.21 7.99
C CYS A 28 -0.83 -7.64 7.65
N VAL A 29 -2.01 -7.83 7.05
CA VAL A 29 -2.64 -9.13 6.95
C VAL A 29 -2.29 -9.81 5.62
N CYS A 30 -2.47 -9.10 4.51
CA CYS A 30 -2.23 -9.60 3.16
C CYS A 30 -1.04 -8.90 2.51
N LYS A 31 0.06 -8.77 3.28
CA LYS A 31 1.23 -7.99 2.87
C LYS A 31 1.92 -8.61 1.66
N GLU A 32 1.99 -9.94 1.60
CA GLU A 32 2.61 -10.66 0.49
C GLU A 32 1.77 -10.57 -0.80
N GLU A 33 0.46 -10.86 -0.72
CA GLU A 33 -0.46 -10.64 -1.86
C GLU A 33 -0.47 -9.18 -2.33
N LYS A 34 -0.42 -8.23 -1.40
CA LYS A 34 -0.35 -6.81 -1.75
C LYS A 34 0.93 -6.50 -2.53
N SER A 35 2.09 -6.96 -2.06
CA SER A 35 3.36 -6.81 -2.79
C SER A 35 3.27 -7.42 -4.19
N LYS A 36 2.80 -8.66 -4.32
CA LYS A 36 2.66 -9.33 -5.64
C LYS A 36 1.73 -8.58 -6.59
N ARG A 37 0.63 -8.02 -6.08
CA ARG A 37 -0.30 -7.19 -6.85
C ARG A 37 0.38 -5.89 -7.31
N ASP A 38 1.04 -5.19 -6.38
CA ASP A 38 1.74 -3.95 -6.67
C ASP A 38 2.89 -4.18 -7.66
N GLU A 39 3.69 -5.23 -7.48
CA GLU A 39 4.74 -5.66 -8.42
C GLU A 39 4.16 -5.98 -9.80
N CYS A 40 3.06 -6.75 -9.85
CA CYS A 40 2.40 -7.04 -11.11
C CYS A 40 1.93 -5.76 -11.82
N MET A 41 1.28 -4.84 -11.11
CA MET A 41 0.82 -3.58 -11.70
C MET A 41 1.98 -2.67 -12.14
N LEU A 42 3.09 -2.66 -11.38
CA LEU A 42 4.24 -1.80 -11.64
C LEU A 42 5.11 -2.32 -12.80
N PHE A 43 5.23 -3.64 -12.95
CA PHE A 43 6.08 -4.28 -13.97
C PHE A 43 5.33 -4.81 -15.18
N SER A 44 3.99 -4.79 -15.18
CA SER A 44 3.21 -5.22 -16.34
C SER A 44 3.34 -4.21 -17.48
N ASN A 45 3.69 -4.72 -18.66
CA ASN A 45 3.81 -3.93 -19.91
C ASN A 45 2.52 -3.99 -20.75
N ALA A 46 1.45 -4.56 -20.20
CA ALA A 46 0.19 -4.67 -20.91
C ALA A 46 -0.53 -3.32 -21.00
N SER A 47 -1.36 -3.15 -22.03
CA SER A 47 -2.22 -1.97 -22.17
C SER A 47 -3.23 -1.84 -21.03
N ASP A 48 -3.56 -2.95 -20.35
CA ASP A 48 -4.46 -2.99 -19.20
C ASP A 48 -3.88 -3.90 -18.10
N PRO A 49 -2.98 -3.38 -17.25
CA PRO A 49 -2.34 -4.16 -16.20
C PRO A 49 -3.33 -4.65 -15.15
N ALA A 50 -4.49 -4.00 -14.99
CA ALA A 50 -5.53 -4.45 -14.07
C ALA A 50 -6.18 -5.76 -14.52
N LYS A 51 -6.32 -5.98 -15.84
CA LYS A 51 -6.78 -7.27 -16.38
C LYS A 51 -5.74 -8.37 -16.24
N GLU A 52 -4.48 -8.09 -16.57
CA GLU A 52 -3.39 -9.06 -16.43
C GLU A 52 -3.17 -9.48 -14.97
N CYS A 53 -3.19 -8.51 -14.07
CA CYS A 53 -2.99 -8.73 -12.64
C CYS A 53 -4.27 -9.17 -11.92
N ARG A 54 -5.36 -9.53 -12.63
CA ARG A 54 -6.60 -10.00 -11.99
C ARG A 54 -6.36 -11.13 -10.99
N SER A 55 -5.48 -12.06 -11.32
CA SER A 55 -5.18 -13.21 -10.45
C SER A 55 -4.59 -12.77 -9.10
N THR A 56 -3.65 -11.82 -9.09
CA THR A 56 -3.03 -11.31 -7.87
C THR A 56 -3.95 -10.36 -7.11
N ILE A 57 -4.79 -9.60 -7.82
CA ILE A 57 -5.83 -8.74 -7.23
C ILE A 57 -6.90 -9.59 -6.51
N GLN A 58 -7.34 -10.69 -7.12
CA GLN A 58 -8.32 -11.60 -6.51
C GLN A 58 -7.73 -12.27 -5.27
N GLN A 59 -6.50 -12.78 -5.33
CA GLN A 59 -5.82 -13.32 -4.14
C GLN A 59 -5.75 -12.29 -2.99
N TYR A 60 -5.41 -11.04 -3.29
CA TYR A 60 -5.39 -9.98 -2.27
C TYR A 60 -6.78 -9.74 -1.65
N LYS A 61 -7.83 -9.72 -2.46
CA LYS A 61 -9.22 -9.57 -1.99
C LYS A 61 -9.67 -10.77 -1.17
N ASP A 62 -9.36 -11.99 -1.61
CA ASP A 62 -9.72 -13.23 -0.91
C ASP A 62 -9.03 -13.31 0.44
N CYS A 63 -7.74 -12.93 0.50
CA CYS A 63 -7.04 -12.81 1.76
C CYS A 63 -7.72 -11.78 2.65
N MET A 64 -7.98 -10.55 2.19
CA MET A 64 -8.62 -9.54 3.05
C MET A 64 -10.01 -9.97 3.54
N LYS A 65 -10.77 -10.65 2.68
CA LYS A 65 -12.08 -11.24 3.01
C LYS A 65 -11.98 -12.31 4.08
N GLY A 66 -10.92 -13.13 4.08
CA GLY A 66 -10.64 -14.13 5.12
C GLY A 66 -10.46 -13.52 6.52
N PHE A 67 -10.07 -12.25 6.60
CA PHE A 67 -9.93 -11.52 7.86
C PHE A 67 -11.10 -10.55 8.14
N GLY A 68 -12.16 -10.61 7.34
CA GLY A 68 -13.36 -9.80 7.51
C GLY A 68 -13.25 -8.37 6.98
N PHE A 69 -12.30 -8.10 6.09
CA PHE A 69 -12.16 -6.82 5.41
C PHE A 69 -12.59 -6.93 3.94
N GLU A 70 -13.56 -6.12 3.51
CA GLU A 70 -13.99 -6.05 2.11
C GLU A 70 -13.32 -4.84 1.43
N VAL A 71 -12.65 -5.09 0.28
CA VAL A 71 -11.79 -4.14 -0.48
C VAL A 71 -12.15 -4.13 -1.96
#